data_AF-A0A166N791-F1
#
_entry.id   AF-A0A166N791-F1
#
_cell.length_a   1.000
_cell.length_b   1.000
_cell.length_c   1.000
_cell.angle_alpha   90.00
_cell.angle_beta   90.00
_cell.angle_gamma   90.00
#
_symmetry.space_group_name_H-M   'P 1'
#
loop_
_entity.id
_entity.type
_entity.pdbx_description
1 polymer ?
#
loop_
_entity_poly.entity_id
_entity_poly.type
_entity_poly.pdbx_seq_one_letter_code
_entity_poly.pdbx_strand_id
1 'polypeptide(L)'
;MAAFFTHLTTSLLVSLALIINETKSNVERRFSLTAREREQELLDQSKPATQPVNSSGQAGEGEEEEEEERIYNPLKLPLGWDGKPIPYWLYKLHGLGVEYRCEICSDHVYMGRKNFDRHFQESRHAFGMRAMGLPNTKHFHEITRIADALALAEKLKQEGRHEIFENETMEELEDDEGNVYNRKTYEDLKKQGLI
;
A
#
# COMPACT_ATOMS: atom_id res chain seq x y z
N MET A 1 11.76 55.48 -1.35
CA MET A 1 11.56 54.06 -0.94
C MET A 1 12.89 53.32 -0.77
N ALA A 2 13.78 53.28 -1.77
CA ALA A 2 15.04 52.51 -1.67
C ALA A 2 15.92 52.91 -0.47
N ALA A 3 16.08 54.21 -0.20
CA ALA A 3 16.89 54.72 0.92
C ALA A 3 16.40 54.27 2.31
N PHE A 4 15.09 54.08 2.48
CA PHE A 4 14.51 53.63 3.74
C PHE A 4 14.78 52.14 3.97
N PHE A 5 14.59 51.33 2.93
CA PHE A 5 14.91 49.90 3.00
C PHE A 5 16.40 49.66 3.21
N THR A 6 17.29 50.43 2.56
CA THR A 6 18.74 50.30 2.78
C THR A 6 19.15 50.63 4.20
N HIS A 7 18.51 51.62 4.84
CA HIS A 7 18.76 51.96 6.23
C HIS A 7 18.29 50.86 7.19
N LEU A 8 17.09 50.31 6.95
CA LEU A 8 16.57 49.19 7.75
C LEU A 8 17.43 47.93 7.61
N THR A 9 17.85 47.58 6.40
CA THR A 9 18.69 46.41 6.18
C THR A 9 20.06 46.59 6.82
N THR A 10 20.72 47.75 6.68
CA THR A 10 22.00 47.99 7.36
C THR A 10 21.88 47.94 8.88
N SER A 11 20.81 48.49 9.46
CA SER A 11 20.56 48.40 10.90
C SER A 11 20.38 46.95 11.38
N LEU A 12 19.64 46.14 10.63
CA LEU A 12 19.46 44.71 10.93
C LEU A 12 20.78 43.93 10.81
N LEU A 13 21.58 44.21 9.77
CA LEU A 13 22.87 43.56 9.53
C LEU A 13 23.87 43.78 10.67
N VAL A 14 23.85 44.93 11.34
CA VAL A 14 24.70 45.18 12.52
C VAL A 14 24.34 44.23 13.66
N SER A 15 23.04 44.02 13.92
CA SER A 15 22.59 43.11 14.99
C SER A 15 22.87 41.64 14.67
N LEU A 16 22.87 41.28 13.38
CA LEU A 16 23.10 39.91 12.90
C LEU A 16 24.57 39.62 12.56
N ALA A 17 25.49 40.56 12.79
CA ALA A 17 26.89 40.45 12.36
C ALA A 17 27.57 39.16 12.86
N LEU A 18 27.27 38.73 14.10
CA LEU A 18 27.77 37.48 14.66
C LEU A 18 27.25 36.26 13.89
N ILE A 19 25.94 36.18 13.67
CA ILE A 19 25.27 35.08 12.94
C ILE A 19 25.75 35.05 11.47
N ILE A 20 25.97 36.21 10.86
CA ILE A 20 26.50 36.30 9.49
C ILE A 20 27.94 35.74 9.42
N ASN A 21 28.78 36.05 10.40
CA ASN A 21 30.13 35.50 10.45
C ASN A 21 30.11 33.99 10.73
N GLU A 22 29.23 33.51 11.60
CA GLU A 22 29.04 32.08 11.87
C GLU A 22 28.56 31.32 10.63
N THR A 23 27.54 31.84 9.94
CA THR A 23 27.02 31.22 8.70
C THR A 23 28.05 31.23 7.59
N LYS A 24 28.84 32.31 7.45
CA LYS A 24 29.95 32.37 6.50
C LYS A 24 31.01 31.31 6.82
N SER A 25 31.45 31.21 8.07
CA SER A 25 32.41 30.18 8.50
C SER A 25 31.87 28.77 8.29
N ASN A 26 30.58 28.54 8.51
CA ASN A 26 29.93 27.26 8.25
C ASN A 26 29.96 26.91 6.75
N VAL A 27 29.69 27.87 5.87
CA VAL A 27 29.76 27.68 4.42
C VAL A 27 31.18 27.33 3.99
N GLU A 28 32.19 28.09 4.44
CA GLU A 28 33.60 27.82 4.14
C GLU A 28 34.04 26.43 4.62
N ARG A 29 33.61 26.01 5.82
CA ARG A 29 33.83 24.67 6.36
C ARG A 29 33.21 23.60 5.47
N ARG A 30 31.94 23.75 5.08
CA ARG A 30 31.21 22.78 4.23
C ARG A 30 31.84 22.63 2.84
N PHE A 31 32.47 23.69 2.32
CA PHE A 31 33.23 23.63 1.06
C PHE A 31 34.51 22.81 1.19
N SER A 32 35.11 22.71 2.38
CA SER A 32 36.32 21.91 2.63
C SER A 32 36.04 20.42 2.90
N LEU A 33 34.78 20.02 3.13
CA LEU A 33 34.39 18.65 3.46
C LEU A 33 34.28 17.74 2.24
N THR A 34 34.63 16.47 2.43
CA THR A 34 34.40 15.40 1.45
C THR A 34 32.91 15.03 1.35
N ALA A 35 32.52 14.31 0.29
CA ALA A 35 31.12 13.95 0.05
C ALA A 35 30.50 13.16 1.20
N ARG A 36 31.26 12.24 1.82
CA ARG A 36 30.80 11.41 2.94
C ARG A 36 30.60 12.22 4.21
N GLU A 37 31.50 13.15 4.49
CA GLU A 37 31.42 14.02 5.67
C GLU A 37 30.25 15.01 5.56
N ARG A 38 29.97 15.50 4.35
CA ARG A 38 28.82 16.38 4.09
C ARG A 38 27.49 15.68 4.32
N GLU A 39 27.39 14.42 3.95
CA GLU A 39 26.20 13.59 4.19
C GLU A 39 25.99 13.35 5.69
N GLN A 40 27.07 13.07 6.42
CA GLN A 40 27.03 12.88 7.88
C GLN A 40 26.60 14.15 8.63
N GLU A 41 27.09 15.34 8.25
CA GLU A 41 26.64 16.61 8.85
C GLU A 41 25.15 16.91 8.57
N LEU A 42 24.63 16.53 7.40
CA LEU A 42 23.21 16.69 7.08
C LEU A 42 22.33 15.78 7.97
N LEU A 43 22.78 14.55 8.22
CA LEU A 43 22.12 13.66 9.17
C LEU A 43 22.17 14.24 10.58
N ASP A 44 23.32 14.75 11.04
CA ASP A 44 23.44 15.30 12.39
C ASP A 44 22.68 16.63 12.58
N GLN A 45 22.57 17.48 11.55
CA GLN A 45 21.70 18.67 11.57
C GLN A 45 20.21 18.34 11.50
N SER A 46 19.85 17.19 10.92
CA SER A 46 18.47 16.71 10.87
C SER A 46 18.00 16.11 12.20
N LYS A 47 18.93 15.82 13.12
CA LYS A 47 18.61 15.41 14.49
C LYS A 47 18.14 16.66 15.27
N PRO A 48 17.01 16.59 15.99
CA PRO A 48 16.52 17.72 16.77
C PRO A 48 17.55 18.14 17.82
N ALA A 49 17.74 19.45 18.00
CA ALA A 49 18.58 19.98 19.08
C ALA A 49 17.96 19.60 20.44
N THR A 50 18.59 18.67 21.15
CA THR A 50 18.23 18.34 22.53
C THR A 50 18.40 19.57 23.40
N GLN A 51 17.29 20.11 23.91
CA GLN A 51 17.35 21.14 24.94
C GLN A 51 17.92 20.53 26.22
N PRO A 52 18.79 21.23 26.97
CA PRO A 52 19.27 20.74 28.24
C PRO A 52 18.07 20.66 29.22
N VAL A 53 17.70 19.43 29.56
CA VAL A 53 16.74 19.13 30.61
C VAL A 53 17.27 19.66 31.94
N ASN A 54 16.49 20.55 32.57
CA ASN A 54 16.75 21.02 33.92
C ASN A 54 16.60 19.85 34.90
N SER A 55 17.72 19.31 35.37
CA SER A 55 17.78 18.26 36.39
C SER A 55 17.19 18.75 37.72
N SER A 56 15.93 18.41 37.98
CA SER A 56 15.34 18.38 39.32
C SER A 56 15.09 16.92 39.67
N GLY A 57 16.00 16.35 40.45
CA GLY A 57 15.97 14.93 40.80
C GLY A 57 14.81 14.56 41.72
N GLN A 58 14.14 13.46 41.40
CA GLN A 58 13.56 12.59 42.41
C GLN A 58 13.52 11.16 41.87
N ALA A 59 14.13 10.25 42.63
CA ALA A 59 14.31 8.84 42.33
C ALA A 59 12.98 8.08 42.23
N GLY A 60 12.91 7.15 41.28
CA GLY A 60 11.88 6.14 41.14
C GLY A 60 12.30 5.15 40.07
N GLU A 61 12.85 4.02 40.50
CA GLU A 61 13.25 2.89 39.67
C GLU A 61 12.03 2.23 39.01
N GLY A 62 12.13 1.88 37.72
CA GLY A 62 11.13 1.03 37.07
C GLY A 62 11.06 1.13 35.55
N GLU A 63 11.87 0.30 34.88
CA GLU A 63 11.67 -0.30 33.56
C GLU A 63 11.75 0.58 32.29
N GLU A 64 12.60 0.10 31.38
CA GLU A 64 12.93 0.63 30.06
C GLU A 64 11.74 0.46 29.10
N GLU A 65 10.99 1.52 28.84
CA GLU A 65 10.24 1.67 27.59
C GLU A 65 10.80 2.88 26.84
N GLU A 66 11.38 2.62 25.67
CA GLU A 66 11.76 3.63 24.69
C GLU A 66 10.55 4.53 24.42
N GLU A 67 10.56 5.73 25.00
CA GLU A 67 9.58 6.77 24.70
C GLU A 67 9.76 7.19 23.23
N GLU A 68 9.06 6.50 22.33
CA GLU A 68 8.74 7.00 20.99
C GLU A 68 8.25 8.44 21.12
N GLU A 69 9.07 9.37 20.65
CA GLU A 69 8.75 10.77 20.41
C GLU A 69 7.30 10.88 19.90
N ARG A 70 6.37 11.28 20.78
CA ARG A 70 4.96 11.43 20.42
C ARG A 70 4.81 12.57 19.42
N ILE A 71 4.97 12.25 18.14
CA ILE A 71 4.78 13.17 17.02
C ILE A 71 3.39 13.81 17.16
N TYR A 72 3.37 15.12 17.38
CA TYR A 72 2.14 15.88 17.59
C TYR A 72 1.24 15.79 16.35
N ASN A 73 0.25 14.90 16.41
CA ASN A 73 -0.75 14.65 15.37
C ASN A 73 -2.13 15.13 15.85
N PRO A 74 -2.39 16.45 15.84
CA PRO A 74 -3.61 17.04 16.41
C PRO A 74 -4.89 16.60 15.67
N LEU A 75 -4.77 16.10 14.44
CA LEU A 75 -5.88 15.62 13.61
C LEU A 75 -6.02 14.08 13.62
N LYS A 76 -5.17 13.36 14.36
CA LYS A 76 -5.11 11.88 14.40
C LYS A 76 -5.16 11.21 13.02
N LEU A 77 -4.52 11.84 12.03
CA LEU A 77 -4.41 11.27 10.68
C LEU A 77 -3.50 10.04 10.69
N PRO A 78 -3.76 9.00 9.87
CA PRO A 78 -2.88 7.85 9.77
C PRO A 78 -1.46 8.31 9.39
N LEU A 79 -0.45 7.76 10.08
CA LEU A 79 0.94 8.08 9.79
C LEU A 79 1.32 7.49 8.44
N GLY A 80 2.08 8.25 7.65
CA GLY A 80 2.62 7.76 6.40
C GLY A 80 3.73 6.73 6.62
N TRP A 81 4.25 6.19 5.53
CA TRP A 81 5.43 5.30 5.52
C TRP A 81 6.72 5.97 6.03
N ASP A 82 6.74 7.30 6.16
CA ASP A 82 7.84 8.12 6.71
C ASP A 82 7.67 8.39 8.23
N GLY A 83 6.67 7.77 8.88
CA GLY A 83 6.37 8.01 10.30
C GLY A 83 5.84 9.41 10.62
N LYS A 84 5.66 10.29 9.62
CA LYS A 84 5.10 11.64 9.77
C LYS A 84 3.60 11.66 9.43
N PRO A 85 2.81 12.57 10.04
CA PRO A 85 1.39 12.72 9.71
C PRO A 85 1.23 13.18 8.25
N ILE A 86 0.38 12.48 7.51
CA ILE A 86 0.12 12.78 6.10
C ILE A 86 -0.58 14.15 5.98
N PRO A 87 -0.15 15.03 5.05
CA PRO A 87 -0.86 16.28 4.80
C PRO A 87 -2.35 16.07 4.49
N TYR A 88 -3.23 16.86 5.12
CA TYR A 88 -4.69 16.69 5.05
C TYR A 88 -5.26 16.72 3.62
N TRP A 89 -4.70 17.53 2.73
CA TRP A 89 -5.11 17.60 1.33
C TRP A 89 -4.79 16.30 0.57
N LEU A 90 -3.66 15.66 0.87
CA LEU A 90 -3.25 14.39 0.29
C LEU A 90 -4.15 13.25 0.79
N TYR A 91 -4.47 13.29 2.09
CA TYR A 91 -5.44 12.39 2.71
C TYR A 91 -6.82 12.44 2.03
N LYS A 92 -7.34 13.65 1.79
CA LYS A 92 -8.59 13.85 1.05
C LYS A 92 -8.50 13.43 -0.42
N LEU A 93 -7.42 13.80 -1.11
CA LEU A 93 -7.24 13.52 -2.53
C LEU A 93 -7.20 12.02 -2.82
N HIS A 94 -6.48 11.25 -2.00
CA HIS A 94 -6.38 9.80 -2.17
C HIS A 94 -7.51 9.01 -1.49
N GLY A 95 -8.48 9.70 -0.89
CA GLY A 95 -9.64 9.07 -0.25
C GLY A 95 -9.26 8.14 0.91
N LEU A 96 -8.14 8.41 1.60
CA LEU A 96 -7.67 7.59 2.73
C LEU A 96 -8.68 7.56 3.90
N GLY A 97 -9.58 8.53 3.98
CA GLY A 97 -10.65 8.56 4.99
C GLY A 97 -11.89 7.72 4.67
N VAL A 98 -11.90 7.01 3.54
CA VAL A 98 -12.95 6.05 3.23
C VAL A 98 -12.50 4.67 3.69
N GLU A 99 -13.26 4.09 4.61
CA GLU A 99 -13.03 2.75 5.11
C GLU A 99 -13.72 1.71 4.21
N TYR A 100 -12.97 0.69 3.81
CA TYR A 100 -13.47 -0.47 3.07
C TYR A 100 -13.27 -1.72 3.90
N ARG A 101 -14.30 -2.56 4.02
CA ARG A 101 -14.24 -3.81 4.80
C ARG A 101 -14.24 -5.00 3.85
N CYS A 102 -13.44 -6.01 4.16
CA CYS A 102 -13.41 -7.27 3.42
C CYS A 102 -13.69 -8.44 4.37
N GLU A 103 -14.86 -9.07 4.22
CA GLU A 103 -15.32 -10.19 5.05
C GLU A 103 -14.41 -11.41 4.88
N ILE A 104 -13.96 -11.68 3.65
CA ILE A 104 -13.02 -12.76 3.31
C ILE A 104 -11.68 -12.62 4.06
N CYS A 105 -11.28 -11.38 4.37
CA CYS A 105 -10.09 -11.06 5.15
C CYS A 105 -10.35 -10.98 6.66
N SER A 106 -11.39 -11.65 7.17
CA SER A 106 -11.81 -11.57 8.58
C SER A 106 -12.25 -10.16 9.00
N ASP A 107 -13.09 -9.52 8.17
CA ASP A 107 -13.59 -8.15 8.36
C ASP A 107 -12.50 -7.08 8.52
N HIS A 108 -11.33 -7.32 7.94
CA HIS A 108 -10.25 -6.36 7.98
C HIS A 108 -10.62 -5.05 7.25
N VAL A 109 -10.30 -3.93 7.89
CA VAL A 109 -10.57 -2.59 7.39
C VAL A 109 -9.37 -2.08 6.61
N TYR A 110 -9.59 -1.69 5.36
CA TYR A 110 -8.61 -1.07 4.48
C TYR A 110 -8.97 0.41 4.28
N MET A 111 -8.00 1.28 4.54
CA MET A 111 -8.16 2.72 4.36
C MET A 111 -7.85 3.12 2.91
N GLY A 112 -8.84 3.68 2.23
CA GLY A 112 -8.74 4.18 0.87
C GLY A 112 -8.80 3.11 -0.22
N ARG A 113 -9.33 3.51 -1.38
CA ARG A 113 -9.60 2.62 -2.51
C ARG A 113 -8.33 1.92 -3.04
N LYS A 114 -7.20 2.64 -3.11
CA LYS A 114 -5.94 2.08 -3.62
C LYS A 114 -5.39 0.95 -2.75
N ASN A 115 -5.45 1.09 -1.43
CA ASN A 115 -5.01 0.04 -0.51
C ASN A 115 -5.96 -1.16 -0.55
N PHE A 116 -7.25 -0.87 -0.68
CA PHE A 116 -8.26 -1.89 -0.93
C PHE A 116 -7.99 -2.61 -2.26
N ASP A 117 -7.80 -1.97 -3.41
CA ASP A 117 -7.56 -2.73 -4.65
C ASP A 117 -6.28 -3.59 -4.60
N ARG A 118 -5.25 -3.16 -3.87
CA ARG A 118 -4.04 -3.97 -3.64
C ARG A 118 -4.31 -5.23 -2.81
N HIS A 119 -5.27 -5.19 -1.88
CA HIS A 119 -5.49 -6.29 -0.95
C HIS A 119 -5.90 -7.61 -1.62
N PHE A 120 -6.53 -7.56 -2.79
CA PHE A 120 -6.92 -8.76 -3.55
C PHE A 120 -5.73 -9.63 -3.97
N GLN A 121 -4.54 -9.02 -4.09
CA GLN A 121 -3.29 -9.71 -4.45
C GLN A 121 -2.45 -10.07 -3.22
N GLU A 122 -2.84 -9.60 -2.03
CA GLU A 122 -2.11 -9.87 -0.79
C GLU A 122 -2.34 -11.30 -0.30
N SER A 123 -1.35 -11.85 0.39
CA SER A 123 -1.39 -13.23 0.90
C SER A 123 -2.57 -13.49 1.84
N ARG A 124 -3.03 -12.46 2.57
CA ARG A 124 -4.19 -12.57 3.48
C ARG A 124 -5.47 -12.91 2.71
N HIS A 125 -5.76 -12.16 1.65
CA HIS A 125 -6.95 -12.41 0.83
C HIS A 125 -6.83 -13.74 0.09
N ALA A 126 -5.66 -14.04 -0.48
CA ALA A 126 -5.40 -15.32 -1.12
C ALA A 126 -5.58 -16.52 -0.15
N PHE A 127 -5.18 -16.36 1.11
CA PHE A 127 -5.40 -17.37 2.15
C PHE A 127 -6.88 -17.54 2.48
N GLY A 128 -7.63 -16.44 2.61
CA GLY A 128 -9.10 -16.49 2.81
C GLY A 128 -9.80 -17.23 1.66
N MET A 129 -9.45 -16.92 0.41
CA MET A 129 -9.95 -17.62 -0.77
C MET A 129 -9.64 -19.11 -0.75
N ARG A 130 -8.38 -19.47 -0.41
CA ARG A 130 -7.95 -20.87 -0.30
C ARG A 130 -8.69 -21.62 0.81
N ALA A 131 -8.99 -20.98 1.95
CA ALA A 131 -9.74 -21.59 3.04
C ALA A 131 -11.18 -21.96 2.63
N MET A 132 -11.77 -21.22 1.69
CA MET A 132 -13.07 -21.54 1.08
C MET A 132 -12.98 -22.55 -0.09
N GLY A 133 -11.78 -23.00 -0.45
CA GLY A 133 -11.55 -23.89 -1.60
C GLY A 133 -11.65 -23.19 -2.96
N LEU A 134 -11.62 -21.85 -3.00
CA LEU A 134 -11.71 -21.07 -4.24
C LEU A 134 -10.31 -20.62 -4.71
N PRO A 135 -10.03 -20.66 -6.02
CA PRO A 135 -8.80 -20.10 -6.55
C PRO A 135 -8.86 -18.57 -6.59
N ASN A 136 -7.76 -17.88 -6.25
CA ASN A 136 -7.67 -16.41 -6.35
C ASN A 136 -7.40 -15.99 -7.81
N THR A 137 -8.44 -16.03 -8.65
CA THR A 137 -8.39 -15.61 -10.05
C THR A 137 -9.01 -14.23 -10.23
N LYS A 138 -8.81 -13.62 -11.40
CA LYS A 138 -9.42 -12.32 -11.75
C LYS A 138 -10.94 -12.32 -11.69
N HIS A 139 -11.61 -13.47 -11.82
CA HIS A 139 -13.06 -13.58 -11.71
C HIS A 139 -13.57 -13.17 -10.33
N PHE A 140 -12.76 -13.36 -9.29
CA PHE A 140 -13.11 -13.03 -7.91
C PHE A 140 -12.60 -11.65 -7.47
N HIS A 141 -12.08 -10.83 -8.40
CA HIS A 141 -11.64 -9.48 -8.08
C HIS A 141 -12.84 -8.60 -7.68
N GLU A 142 -12.65 -7.70 -6.71
CA GLU A 142 -13.70 -6.86 -6.10
C GLU A 142 -14.74 -7.58 -5.22
N ILE A 143 -14.63 -8.90 -5.04
CA ILE A 143 -15.55 -9.65 -4.16
C ILE A 143 -15.07 -9.59 -2.73
N THR A 144 -15.91 -9.07 -1.85
CA THR A 144 -15.60 -8.92 -0.42
C THR A 144 -16.37 -9.86 0.48
N ARG A 145 -17.59 -10.23 0.08
CA ARG A 145 -18.49 -11.06 0.87
C ARG A 145 -18.30 -12.53 0.56
N ILE A 146 -18.38 -13.35 1.61
CA ILE A 146 -18.20 -14.79 1.50
C ILE A 146 -19.36 -15.41 0.69
N ALA A 147 -20.59 -14.98 0.97
CA ALA A 147 -21.79 -15.45 0.27
C ALA A 147 -21.72 -15.19 -1.24
N ASP A 148 -21.25 -14.00 -1.63
CA ASP A 148 -21.16 -13.60 -3.04
C ASP A 148 -20.08 -14.40 -3.78
N ALA A 149 -18.93 -14.66 -3.12
CA ALA A 149 -17.87 -15.48 -3.68
C ALA A 149 -18.34 -16.92 -3.98
N LEU A 150 -19.07 -17.53 -3.04
CA LEU A 150 -19.63 -18.87 -3.22
C LEU A 150 -20.70 -18.91 -4.31
N ALA A 151 -21.59 -17.90 -4.35
CA ALA A 151 -22.61 -17.79 -5.39
C ALA A 151 -22.00 -17.63 -6.79
N LEU A 152 -20.94 -16.83 -6.92
CA LEU A 152 -20.23 -16.69 -8.20
C LEU A 152 -19.53 -18.00 -8.60
N ALA A 153 -18.89 -18.68 -7.65
CA ALA A 153 -18.23 -19.94 -7.93
C ALA A 153 -19.19 -21.01 -8.47
N GLU A 154 -20.40 -21.09 -7.90
CA GLU A 154 -21.43 -22.02 -8.40
C GLU A 154 -21.92 -21.64 -9.79
N LYS A 155 -22.12 -20.33 -10.07
CA LYS A 155 -22.47 -19.86 -11.42
C LYS A 155 -21.41 -20.22 -12.46
N LEU A 156 -20.14 -19.92 -12.18
CA LEU A 156 -19.02 -20.24 -13.09
C LEU A 156 -18.90 -21.75 -13.33
N LYS A 157 -19.17 -22.57 -12.31
CA LYS A 157 -19.18 -24.03 -12.45
C LYS A 157 -20.36 -24.53 -13.29
N GLN A 158 -21.52 -23.88 -13.23
CA GLN A 158 -22.67 -24.21 -14.06
C GLN A 158 -22.43 -23.80 -15.51
N GLU A 159 -21.94 -22.58 -15.74
CA GLU A 159 -21.56 -22.07 -17.06
C GLU A 159 -20.49 -22.95 -17.71
N GLY A 160 -19.41 -23.26 -17.00
CA GLY A 160 -18.36 -24.15 -17.53
C GLY A 160 -18.85 -25.56 -17.86
N ARG A 161 -19.79 -26.12 -17.08
CA ARG A 161 -20.41 -27.42 -17.42
C ARG A 161 -21.31 -27.33 -18.64
N HIS A 162 -22.03 -26.21 -18.78
CA HIS A 162 -22.89 -25.97 -19.93
C HIS A 162 -22.07 -25.84 -21.21
N GLU A 163 -20.99 -25.06 -21.19
CA GLU A 163 -20.08 -24.89 -22.32
C GLU A 163 -19.44 -26.21 -22.76
N ILE A 164 -19.01 -27.05 -21.81
CA ILE A 164 -18.47 -28.38 -22.12
C ILE A 164 -19.54 -29.26 -22.76
N PHE A 165 -20.75 -29.26 -22.19
CA PHE A 165 -21.87 -30.05 -22.71
C PHE A 165 -22.29 -29.59 -24.12
N GLU A 166 -22.37 -28.28 -24.35
CA GLU A 166 -22.68 -27.70 -25.67
C GLU A 166 -21.59 -28.05 -26.70
N ASN A 167 -20.32 -27.95 -26.34
CA ASN A 167 -19.23 -28.34 -27.23
C ASN A 167 -19.27 -29.84 -27.58
N GLU A 168 -19.51 -30.72 -26.60
CA GLU A 168 -19.63 -32.16 -26.85
C GLU A 168 -20.86 -32.53 -27.70
N THR A 169 -21.94 -31.76 -27.64
CA THR A 169 -23.19 -32.04 -28.36
C THR A 169 -23.28 -31.38 -29.73
N MET A 170 -22.61 -30.23 -29.93
CA MET A 170 -22.63 -29.50 -31.20
C MET A 170 -21.55 -29.99 -32.19
N GLU A 171 -20.49 -30.64 -31.71
CA GLU A 171 -19.45 -31.19 -32.60
C GLU A 171 -19.90 -32.53 -33.20
N GLU A 172 -20.24 -32.49 -34.49
CA GLU A 172 -20.62 -33.65 -35.31
C GLU A 172 -19.37 -34.26 -35.98
N LEU A 173 -19.15 -35.56 -35.78
CA LEU A 173 -18.09 -36.37 -36.37
C LEU A 173 -18.70 -37.43 -37.30
N GLU A 174 -18.13 -37.59 -38.48
CA GLU A 174 -18.52 -38.60 -39.46
C GLU A 174 -17.58 -39.82 -39.35
N ASP A 175 -18.14 -41.04 -39.41
CA ASP A 175 -17.36 -42.28 -39.47
C ASP A 175 -16.96 -42.65 -40.91
N ASP A 176 -16.16 -43.72 -41.06
CA ASP A 176 -15.71 -44.19 -42.39
C ASP A 176 -16.87 -44.72 -43.27
N GLU A 177 -18.05 -44.95 -42.68
CA GLU A 177 -19.28 -45.39 -43.35
C GLU A 177 -20.23 -44.23 -43.71
N GLY A 178 -19.91 -43.00 -43.28
CA GLY A 178 -20.70 -41.79 -43.53
C GLY A 178 -21.81 -41.52 -42.50
N ASN A 179 -21.81 -42.21 -41.36
CA ASN A 179 -22.76 -41.95 -40.28
C ASN A 179 -22.25 -40.79 -39.41
N VAL A 180 -23.16 -39.90 -39.02
CA VAL A 180 -22.85 -38.70 -38.22
C VAL A 180 -23.22 -38.93 -36.76
N TYR A 181 -22.26 -38.71 -35.86
CA TYR A 181 -22.43 -38.80 -34.42
C TYR A 181 -21.93 -37.54 -33.72
N ASN A 182 -22.51 -37.23 -32.57
CA ASN A 182 -21.91 -36.28 -31.62
C ASN A 182 -20.59 -36.83 -31.06
N ARG A 183 -19.66 -35.93 -30.74
CA ARG A 183 -18.28 -36.27 -30.35
C ARG A 183 -18.18 -37.38 -29.31
N LYS A 184 -18.96 -37.28 -28.25
CA LYS A 184 -18.94 -38.25 -27.15
C LYS A 184 -19.31 -39.66 -27.61
N THR A 185 -20.38 -39.77 -28.40
CA THR A 185 -20.86 -41.07 -28.90
C THR A 185 -19.88 -41.65 -29.91
N TYR A 186 -19.29 -40.83 -30.78
CA TYR A 186 -18.22 -41.25 -31.68
C TYR A 186 -17.01 -41.82 -30.91
N GLU A 187 -16.51 -41.10 -29.89
CA GLU A 187 -15.37 -41.55 -29.08
C GLU A 187 -15.69 -42.83 -28.28
N ASP A 188 -16.91 -42.97 -27.77
CA ASP A 188 -17.34 -44.17 -27.03
C ASP A 188 -17.50 -45.39 -27.95
N LEU A 189 -18.09 -45.22 -29.14
CA LEU A 189 -18.21 -46.27 -30.17
C LEU A 189 -16.82 -46.72 -30.64
N LYS A 190 -15.91 -45.77 -30.88
CA LYS A 190 -14.52 -46.05 -31.26
C LYS A 190 -13.75 -46.81 -30.18
N LYS A 191 -13.92 -46.46 -28.90
CA LYS A 191 -13.30 -47.20 -27.76
C LYS A 191 -13.84 -48.63 -27.65
N GLN A 192 -15.09 -48.86 -28.00
CA GLN A 192 -15.72 -50.18 -28.03
C GLN A 192 -15.36 -50.98 -29.29
N GLY A 193 -14.74 -50.36 -30.30
CA GLY A 193 -14.39 -50.98 -31.57
C GLY A 193 -15.60 -51.23 -32.48
N LEU A 194 -16.66 -50.44 -32.32
CA LEU A 194 -17.90 -50.53 -33.12
C LEU A 194 -17.84 -49.70 -34.41
N ILE A 195 -16.94 -48.71 -34.45
CA ILE A 195 -16.61 -47.85 -35.59
C ILE A 195 -15.10 -47.57 -35.61
#